data_AF-F5L9F5-F1
#
_entry.id   AF-F5L9F5-F1
#
_cell.length_a   1.000
_cell.length_b   1.000
_cell.length_c   1.000
_cell.angle_alpha   90.00
_cell.angle_beta   90.00
_cell.angle_gamma   90.00
#
_symmetry.space_group_name_H-M   'P 1'
#
loop_
_entity.id
_entity.type
_entity.pdbx_description
1 polymer ?
#
loop_
_entity_poly.entity_id
_entity_poly.type
_entity_poly.pdbx_seq_one_letter_code
_entity_poly.pdbx_strand_id
1 'polypeptide(L)'
;MLTPEEVQKHADKVAERMEETEQKLLVSVASQARMPKDLTEQDIQDWQAEKVTQTAQLEKRNARIVAADLRDAEKELEHMIESVAHEAAERQDRTLRQFKPDADAPAVAASTAMVALVQEKQNEYRRVLQITGQTMFRQSQRVYLDILTAATQRVIEGDISPQEALREVASFWAERGIPALIDRAGRQWSTEAYVNMFVRTAAKSTAVEAQFVRMDDYGIDLIEVSSHMGARPRCAPYQGKIYSRSGRHPRFPPFSSTSYGEAAGLLGINCGHQIYPYIEGVSVKRYEPYPMRENDLVYQQSQRQRYFERRIRAAKREVEMMKALGDQEGVRLAQEKLRERQAVMRSFIKETGRTRRYDRERIV
;
A
#
# COMPACT_ATOMS: atom_id res chain seq x y z
N MET A 1 -16.04 -10.01 -13.53
CA MET A 1 -14.95 -9.81 -12.54
C MET A 1 -14.23 -8.50 -12.80
N LEU A 2 -13.95 -7.72 -11.76
CA LEU A 2 -13.01 -6.59 -11.83
C LEU A 2 -11.59 -7.10 -11.95
N THR A 3 -10.83 -6.58 -12.92
CA THR A 3 -9.41 -6.87 -13.13
C THR A 3 -8.57 -6.34 -11.96
N PRO A 4 -7.37 -6.91 -11.72
CA PRO A 4 -6.46 -6.37 -10.71
C PRO A 4 -6.13 -4.89 -10.92
N GLU A 5 -6.12 -4.42 -12.17
CA GLU A 5 -5.86 -3.02 -12.53
C GLU A 5 -7.05 -2.10 -12.22
N GLU A 6 -8.28 -2.55 -12.45
CA GLU A 6 -9.48 -1.81 -12.04
C GLU A 6 -9.58 -1.70 -10.52
N VAL A 7 -9.36 -2.80 -9.79
CA VAL A 7 -9.30 -2.80 -8.32
C VAL A 7 -8.20 -1.86 -7.82
N GLN A 8 -7.06 -1.82 -8.52
CA GLN A 8 -5.97 -0.92 -8.18
C GLN A 8 -6.37 0.54 -8.30
N LYS A 9 -7.00 0.91 -9.41
CA LYS A 9 -7.39 2.29 -9.69
C LYS A 9 -8.31 2.86 -8.62
N HIS A 10 -9.20 2.02 -8.08
CA HIS A 10 -10.06 2.35 -6.94
C HIS A 10 -9.25 2.62 -5.66
N ALA A 11 -8.19 1.83 -5.43
CA ALA A 11 -7.32 1.96 -4.27
C ALA A 11 -6.31 3.12 -4.34
N ASP A 12 -5.90 3.54 -5.55
CA ASP A 12 -4.81 4.51 -5.74
C ASP A 12 -5.11 5.84 -5.04
N LYS A 13 -6.35 6.35 -5.12
CA LYS A 13 -6.73 7.64 -4.51
C LYS A 13 -6.52 7.69 -2.99
N VAL A 14 -6.93 6.64 -2.28
CA VAL A 14 -6.79 6.56 -0.82
C VAL A 14 -5.30 6.44 -0.44
N ALA A 15 -4.55 5.65 -1.21
CA ALA A 15 -3.11 5.49 -0.99
C ALA A 15 -2.35 6.80 -1.22
N GLU A 16 -2.60 7.49 -2.34
CA GLU A 16 -2.03 8.79 -2.69
C GLU A 16 -2.28 9.82 -1.57
N ARG A 17 -3.51 9.92 -1.05
CA ARG A 17 -3.85 10.84 0.05
C ARG A 17 -3.04 10.62 1.32
N MET A 18 -2.80 9.36 1.69
CA MET A 18 -2.00 9.04 2.88
C MET A 18 -0.50 9.23 2.64
N GLU A 19 -0.02 8.98 1.42
CA GLU A 19 1.36 9.28 1.03
C GLU A 19 1.62 10.80 1.00
N GLU A 20 0.66 11.59 0.52
CA GLU A 20 0.67 13.05 0.66
C GLU A 20 0.73 13.49 2.13
N THR A 21 -0.01 12.79 3.00
CA THR A 21 0.02 13.04 4.46
C THR A 21 1.43 12.84 5.00
N GLU A 22 2.10 11.72 4.68
CA GLU A 22 3.50 11.47 5.07
C GLU A 22 4.41 12.59 4.57
N GLN A 23 4.25 12.99 3.31
CA GLN A 23 5.07 14.03 2.69
C GLN A 23 4.91 15.38 3.41
N LYS A 24 3.66 15.79 3.70
CA LYS A 24 3.37 17.02 4.46
C LYS A 24 3.95 16.95 5.88
N LEU A 25 3.90 15.79 6.53
CA LEU A 25 4.48 15.59 7.85
C LEU A 25 6.00 15.68 7.84
N LEU A 26 6.69 15.03 6.90
CA LEU A 26 8.15 15.12 6.75
C LEU A 26 8.60 16.56 6.47
N VAL A 27 7.91 17.28 5.57
CA VAL A 27 8.18 18.70 5.29
C VAL A 27 7.92 19.57 6.52
N SER A 28 6.87 19.31 7.29
CA SER A 28 6.57 20.02 8.54
C SER A 28 7.68 19.82 9.57
N VAL A 29 8.15 18.58 9.74
CA VAL A 29 9.26 18.22 10.63
C VAL A 29 10.55 18.91 10.21
N ALA A 30 10.92 18.81 8.93
CA ALA A 30 12.11 19.44 8.39
C ALA A 30 12.07 20.98 8.53
N SER A 31 10.95 21.60 8.18
CA SER A 31 10.78 23.05 8.33
C SER A 31 10.96 23.50 9.78
N GLN A 32 10.46 22.71 10.74
CA GLN A 32 10.61 23.02 12.16
C GLN A 32 12.06 22.83 12.63
N ALA A 33 12.76 21.80 12.14
CA ALA A 33 14.14 21.47 12.48
C ALA A 33 15.20 22.37 11.81
N ARG A 34 14.80 23.32 10.96
CA ARG A 34 15.73 24.21 10.27
C ARG A 34 16.66 24.96 11.24
N MET A 35 17.95 24.97 10.91
CA MET A 35 19.00 25.71 11.62
C MET A 35 19.26 27.10 10.98
N PRO A 36 19.68 28.10 11.77
CA PRO A 36 20.37 29.28 11.27
C PRO A 36 21.63 28.91 10.47
N LYS A 37 22.01 29.76 9.51
CA LYS A 37 23.17 29.48 8.64
C LYS A 37 24.52 29.69 9.35
N ASP A 38 24.51 30.52 10.37
CA ASP A 38 25.63 30.96 11.19
C ASP A 38 25.76 30.16 12.49
N LEU A 39 24.87 29.19 12.73
CA LEU A 39 24.92 28.31 13.90
C LEU A 39 26.22 27.52 13.92
N THR A 40 26.94 27.61 15.04
CA THR A 40 28.23 26.94 15.27
C THR A 40 28.07 25.73 16.18
N GLU A 41 29.14 24.95 16.32
CA GLU A 41 29.19 23.79 17.23
C GLU A 41 28.91 24.16 18.69
N GLN A 42 29.25 25.40 19.10
CA GLN A 42 29.03 25.87 20.46
C GLN A 42 27.55 26.12 20.76
N ASP A 43 26.77 26.47 19.74
CA ASP A 43 25.35 26.84 19.87
C ASP A 43 24.40 25.64 19.78
N ILE A 44 24.93 24.43 19.51
CA ILE A 44 24.11 23.28 19.13
C ILE A 44 23.16 22.81 20.24
N GLN A 45 23.57 22.92 21.50
CA GLN A 45 22.74 22.55 22.64
C GLN A 45 21.63 23.57 22.87
N ASP A 46 21.91 24.87 22.69
CA ASP A 46 20.93 25.93 22.80
C ASP A 46 19.88 25.84 21.69
N TRP A 47 20.32 25.54 20.46
CA TRP A 47 19.41 25.24 19.36
C TRP A 47 18.51 24.05 19.67
N GLN A 48 19.06 22.96 20.21
CA GLN A 48 18.27 21.79 20.56
C GLN A 48 17.20 22.14 21.60
N ALA A 49 17.59 22.86 22.66
CA ALA A 49 16.69 23.31 23.72
C ALA A 49 15.58 24.20 23.14
N GLU A 50 15.90 25.19 22.31
CA GLU A 50 14.93 26.04 21.64
C GLU A 50 13.93 25.22 20.81
N LYS A 51 14.42 24.29 19.98
CA LYS A 51 13.58 23.45 19.12
C LYS A 51 12.68 22.50 19.91
N VAL A 52 13.14 22.00 21.05
CA VAL A 52 12.32 21.18 21.95
C VAL A 52 11.14 22.00 22.52
N THR A 53 11.34 23.26 22.89
CA THR A 53 10.23 24.12 23.36
C THR A 53 9.16 24.37 22.28
N GLN A 54 9.53 24.27 21.01
CA GLN A 54 8.63 24.46 19.87
C GLN A 54 7.83 23.19 19.49
N THR A 55 7.99 22.08 20.22
CA THR A 55 7.32 20.79 19.92
C THR A 55 5.80 20.92 19.88
N ALA A 56 5.19 21.69 20.79
CA ALA A 56 3.74 21.90 20.81
C ALA A 56 3.22 22.59 19.52
N GLN A 57 4.02 23.45 18.89
CA GLN A 57 3.67 24.09 17.63
C GLN A 57 3.66 23.07 16.48
N LEU A 58 4.67 22.18 16.44
CA LEU A 58 4.74 21.08 15.48
C LEU A 58 3.57 20.12 15.65
N GLU A 59 3.28 19.71 16.88
CA GLU A 59 2.14 18.83 17.21
C GLU A 59 0.83 19.40 16.70
N LYS A 60 0.55 20.67 16.98
CA LYS A 60 -0.66 21.35 16.51
C LYS A 60 -0.74 21.40 14.99
N ARG A 61 0.38 21.62 14.29
CA ARG A 61 0.43 21.63 12.82
C ARG A 61 0.19 20.23 12.25
N ASN A 62 0.89 19.22 12.76
CA ASN A 62 0.79 17.84 12.31
C ASN A 62 -0.59 17.23 12.61
N ALA A 63 -1.20 17.59 13.74
CA ALA A 63 -2.56 17.17 14.08
C ALA A 63 -3.59 17.69 13.06
N ARG A 64 -3.44 18.94 12.61
CA ARG A 64 -4.30 19.52 11.58
C ARG A 64 -4.12 18.84 10.22
N ILE A 65 -2.87 18.55 9.82
CA ILE A 65 -2.55 17.83 8.59
C ILE A 65 -3.23 16.46 8.60
N VAL A 66 -2.97 15.65 9.63
CA VAL A 66 -3.53 14.30 9.74
C VAL A 66 -5.05 14.33 9.83
N ALA A 67 -5.63 15.22 10.64
CA ALA A 67 -7.08 15.28 10.77
C ALA A 67 -7.78 15.68 9.47
N ALA A 68 -7.20 16.58 8.67
CA ALA A 68 -7.76 16.97 7.38
C ALA A 68 -7.67 15.83 6.37
N ASP A 69 -6.46 15.31 6.16
CA ASP A 69 -6.23 14.29 5.14
C ASP A 69 -6.93 12.96 5.46
N LEU A 70 -7.00 12.58 6.74
CA LEU A 70 -7.68 11.37 7.20
C LEU A 70 -9.19 11.42 6.94
N ARG A 71 -9.85 12.56 7.21
CA ARG A 71 -11.30 12.70 6.95
C ARG A 71 -11.64 12.48 5.49
N ASP A 72 -10.78 12.95 4.59
CA ASP A 72 -11.02 12.79 3.16
C ASP A 72 -10.62 11.40 2.66
N ALA A 73 -9.56 10.81 3.22
CA ALA A 73 -9.19 9.42 2.96
C ALA A 73 -10.29 8.44 3.41
N GLU A 74 -10.97 8.71 4.53
CA GLU A 74 -12.10 7.92 5.02
C GLU A 74 -13.27 7.95 4.02
N LYS A 75 -13.62 9.13 3.48
CA LYS A 75 -14.68 9.25 2.47
C LYS A 75 -14.35 8.51 1.18
N GLU A 76 -13.12 8.66 0.70
CA GLU A 76 -12.65 7.94 -0.50
C GLU A 76 -12.63 6.43 -0.26
N LEU A 77 -12.24 5.97 0.93
CA LEU A 77 -12.29 4.55 1.30
C LEU A 77 -13.73 4.02 1.32
N GLU A 78 -14.68 4.76 1.89
CA GLU A 78 -16.10 4.38 1.93
C GLU A 78 -16.67 4.21 0.52
N HIS A 79 -16.46 5.21 -0.33
CA HIS A 79 -16.87 5.20 -1.74
C HIS A 79 -16.18 4.06 -2.50
N MET A 80 -14.88 3.84 -2.28
CA MET A 80 -14.13 2.75 -2.90
C MET A 80 -14.75 1.38 -2.57
N ILE A 81 -15.05 1.12 -1.30
CA ILE A 81 -15.64 -0.16 -0.87
C ILE A 81 -17.02 -0.35 -1.49
N GLU A 82 -17.86 0.68 -1.47
CA GLU A 82 -19.20 0.62 -2.07
C GLU A 82 -19.13 0.37 -3.58
N SER A 83 -18.34 1.16 -4.30
CA SER A 83 -18.20 1.05 -5.75
C SER A 83 -17.65 -0.32 -6.17
N VAL A 84 -16.58 -0.78 -5.51
CA VAL A 84 -15.95 -2.08 -5.82
C VAL A 84 -16.91 -3.24 -5.53
N ALA A 85 -17.65 -3.20 -4.43
CA ALA A 85 -18.64 -4.24 -4.10
C ALA A 85 -19.75 -4.31 -5.16
N HIS A 86 -20.35 -3.17 -5.50
CA HIS A 86 -21.45 -3.11 -6.48
C HIS A 86 -20.98 -3.48 -7.88
N GLU A 87 -19.87 -2.91 -8.37
CA GLU A 87 -19.32 -3.23 -9.69
C GLU A 87 -18.95 -4.72 -9.83
N ALA A 88 -18.35 -5.30 -8.77
CA ALA A 88 -18.02 -6.72 -8.75
C ALA A 88 -19.28 -7.60 -8.81
N ALA A 89 -20.30 -7.28 -8.01
CA ALA A 89 -21.57 -7.99 -7.96
C ALA A 89 -22.34 -7.87 -9.28
N GLU A 90 -22.56 -6.66 -9.79
CA GLU A 90 -23.31 -6.42 -11.03
C GLU A 90 -22.66 -7.06 -12.24
N ARG A 91 -21.32 -6.98 -12.35
CA ARG A 91 -20.60 -7.60 -13.47
C ARG A 91 -20.73 -9.12 -13.43
N GLN A 92 -20.74 -9.72 -12.24
CA GLN A 92 -20.98 -11.15 -12.09
C GLN A 92 -22.43 -11.50 -12.43
N ASP A 93 -23.41 -10.75 -11.91
CA ASP A 93 -24.85 -10.93 -12.18
C ASP A 93 -25.19 -10.93 -13.65
N ARG A 94 -24.64 -9.97 -14.42
CA ARG A 94 -24.85 -9.91 -15.89
C ARG A 94 -24.50 -11.23 -16.58
N THR A 95 -23.47 -11.92 -16.09
CA THR A 95 -23.06 -13.22 -16.62
C THR A 95 -23.93 -14.34 -16.06
N LEU A 96 -24.15 -14.36 -14.74
CA LEU A 96 -24.87 -15.45 -14.08
C LEU A 96 -26.35 -15.54 -14.49
N ARG A 97 -27.04 -14.41 -14.69
CA ARG A 97 -28.44 -14.41 -15.17
C ARG A 97 -28.63 -15.08 -16.53
N GLN A 98 -27.61 -15.03 -17.39
CA GLN A 98 -27.67 -15.69 -18.70
C GLN A 98 -27.60 -17.22 -18.57
N PHE A 99 -26.87 -17.72 -17.58
CA PHE A 99 -26.61 -19.15 -17.40
C PHE A 99 -27.46 -19.81 -16.31
N LYS A 100 -28.08 -19.03 -15.42
CA LYS A 100 -29.04 -19.44 -14.40
C LYS A 100 -30.20 -18.43 -14.33
N PRO A 101 -31.07 -18.37 -15.36
CA PRO A 101 -32.19 -17.43 -15.40
C PRO A 101 -33.24 -17.69 -14.33
N ASP A 102 -33.38 -18.95 -13.89
CA ASP A 102 -34.38 -19.37 -12.90
C ASP A 102 -33.90 -19.25 -11.44
N ALA A 103 -32.69 -18.71 -11.22
CA ALA A 103 -32.20 -18.49 -9.86
C ALA A 103 -33.00 -17.37 -9.18
N ASP A 104 -33.46 -17.62 -7.96
CA ASP A 104 -34.15 -16.64 -7.10
C ASP A 104 -33.14 -15.67 -6.43
N ALA A 105 -32.30 -15.04 -7.25
CA ALA A 105 -31.27 -14.11 -6.79
C ALA A 105 -31.86 -12.69 -6.72
N PRO A 106 -31.85 -12.02 -5.56
CA PRO A 106 -32.32 -10.64 -5.46
C PRO A 106 -31.46 -9.72 -6.32
N ALA A 107 -32.02 -8.60 -6.78
CA ALA A 107 -31.21 -7.55 -7.41
C ALA A 107 -30.10 -7.09 -6.43
N VAL A 108 -28.93 -6.71 -6.95
CA VAL A 108 -27.78 -6.30 -6.10
C VAL A 108 -28.18 -5.22 -5.09
N ALA A 109 -28.90 -4.18 -5.54
CA ALA A 109 -29.39 -3.10 -4.68
C ALA A 109 -30.42 -3.54 -3.62
N ALA A 110 -31.07 -4.69 -3.80
CA ALA A 110 -32.04 -5.26 -2.86
C ALA A 110 -31.44 -6.40 -2.01
N SER A 111 -30.19 -6.80 -2.22
CA SER A 111 -29.54 -7.86 -1.47
C SER A 111 -29.13 -7.36 -0.08
N THR A 112 -29.80 -7.84 0.96
CA THR A 112 -29.49 -7.52 2.36
C THR A 112 -28.09 -8.01 2.74
N ALA A 113 -27.64 -9.14 2.19
CA ALA A 113 -26.29 -9.65 2.37
C ALA A 113 -25.23 -8.70 1.78
N MET A 114 -25.49 -8.09 0.62
CA MET A 114 -24.60 -7.09 0.03
C MET A 114 -24.53 -5.82 0.87
N VAL A 115 -25.66 -5.32 1.36
CA VAL A 115 -25.71 -4.13 2.25
C VAL A 115 -24.91 -4.40 3.53
N ALA A 116 -25.10 -5.57 4.15
CA ALA A 116 -24.35 -5.97 5.34
C ALA A 116 -22.84 -6.06 5.07
N LEU A 117 -22.44 -6.67 3.95
CA LEU A 117 -21.03 -6.77 3.54
C LEU A 117 -20.38 -5.40 3.38
N VAL A 118 -21.00 -4.47 2.64
CA VAL A 118 -20.46 -3.12 2.43
C VAL A 118 -20.28 -2.40 3.76
N GLN A 119 -21.30 -2.44 4.62
CA GLN A 119 -21.27 -1.79 5.93
C GLN A 119 -20.18 -2.38 6.85
N GLU A 120 -20.03 -3.70 6.86
CA GLU A 120 -18.99 -4.40 7.61
C GLU A 120 -17.59 -3.98 7.14
N LYS A 121 -17.34 -4.03 5.82
CA LYS A 121 -16.04 -3.68 5.24
C LYS A 121 -15.67 -2.22 5.44
N GLN A 122 -16.63 -1.31 5.27
CA GLN A 122 -16.42 0.11 5.57
C GLN A 122 -16.02 0.30 7.05
N ASN A 123 -16.71 -0.35 7.98
CA ASN A 123 -16.38 -0.27 9.40
C ASN A 123 -15.02 -0.89 9.74
N GLU A 124 -14.69 -2.04 9.15
CA GLU A 124 -13.40 -2.71 9.32
C GLU A 124 -12.25 -1.81 8.87
N TYR A 125 -12.31 -1.34 7.63
CA TYR A 125 -11.19 -0.64 7.01
C TYR A 125 -11.08 0.82 7.43
N ARG A 126 -12.18 1.48 7.80
CA ARG A 126 -12.13 2.81 8.43
C ARG A 126 -11.33 2.76 9.74
N ARG A 127 -11.54 1.74 10.58
CA ARG A 127 -10.77 1.56 11.82
C ARG A 127 -9.27 1.40 11.54
N VAL A 128 -8.90 0.60 10.55
CA VAL A 128 -7.49 0.41 10.17
C VAL A 128 -6.87 1.73 9.69
N LEU A 129 -7.58 2.48 8.86
CA LEU A 129 -7.12 3.78 8.37
C LEU A 129 -6.94 4.80 9.50
N GLN A 130 -7.85 4.83 10.48
CA GLN A 130 -7.73 5.68 11.68
C GLN A 130 -6.51 5.34 12.53
N ILE A 131 -6.26 4.05 12.79
CA ILE A 131 -5.07 3.59 13.51
C ILE A 131 -3.80 4.00 12.76
N THR A 132 -3.83 3.90 11.43
CA THR A 132 -2.73 4.30 10.55
C THR A 132 -2.44 5.79 10.68
N GLY A 133 -3.46 6.65 10.54
CA GLY A 133 -3.32 8.09 10.69
C GLY A 133 -2.82 8.52 12.07
N GLN A 134 -3.33 7.89 13.14
CA GLN A 134 -2.84 8.13 14.51
C GLN A 134 -1.39 7.69 14.70
N THR A 135 -0.99 6.57 14.08
CA THR A 135 0.40 6.08 14.12
C THR A 135 1.32 7.07 13.42
N MET A 136 0.96 7.49 12.19
CA MET A 136 1.72 8.49 11.45
C MET A 136 1.85 9.81 12.21
N PHE A 137 0.76 10.27 12.86
CA PHE A 137 0.79 11.42 13.75
C PHE A 137 1.88 11.22 14.82
N ARG A 138 1.72 10.22 15.71
CA ARG A 138 2.66 9.93 16.82
C ARG A 138 4.11 9.79 16.35
N GLN A 139 4.32 9.08 15.25
CA GLN A 139 5.64 8.86 14.70
C GLN A 139 6.25 10.15 14.15
N SER A 140 5.46 11.08 13.59
CA SER A 140 5.99 12.36 13.12
C SER A 140 6.63 13.20 14.25
N GLN A 141 6.08 13.17 15.47
CA GLN A 141 6.72 13.82 16.62
C GLN A 141 8.01 13.10 17.02
N ARG A 142 7.99 11.77 17.00
CA ARG A 142 9.17 10.97 17.33
C ARG A 142 10.31 11.23 16.35
N VAL A 143 10.02 11.25 15.05
CA VAL A 143 10.98 11.60 14.00
C VAL A 143 11.59 12.98 14.24
N TYR A 144 10.78 13.98 14.62
CA TYR A 144 11.31 15.30 14.93
C TYR A 144 12.30 15.27 16.10
N LEU A 145 11.94 14.67 17.22
CA LEU A 145 12.82 14.57 18.38
C LEU A 145 14.09 13.76 18.09
N ASP A 146 13.97 12.69 17.31
CA ASP A 146 15.12 11.88 16.89
C ASP A 146 16.04 12.69 15.96
N ILE A 147 15.51 13.53 15.07
CA ILE A 147 16.31 14.44 14.24
C ILE A 147 17.09 15.42 15.11
N LEU A 148 16.42 16.10 16.05
CA LEU A 148 17.09 17.05 16.93
C LEU A 148 18.20 16.38 17.74
N THR A 149 17.88 15.26 18.37
CA THR A 149 18.80 14.56 19.28
C THR A 149 20.01 13.99 18.54
N ALA A 150 19.79 13.30 17.42
CA ALA A 150 20.88 12.70 16.66
C ALA A 150 21.74 13.75 15.96
N ALA A 151 21.16 14.84 15.46
CA ALA A 151 21.94 15.93 14.87
C ALA A 151 22.83 16.59 15.94
N THR A 152 22.29 16.91 17.12
CA THR A 152 23.08 17.48 18.22
C THR A 152 24.19 16.53 18.68
N GLN A 153 23.89 15.23 18.82
CA GLN A 153 24.89 14.24 19.21
C GLN A 153 26.04 14.15 18.20
N ARG A 154 25.76 14.12 16.90
CA ARG A 154 26.78 14.08 15.82
C ARG A 154 27.75 15.27 15.88
N VAL A 155 27.25 16.44 16.25
CA VAL A 155 28.07 17.65 16.41
C VAL A 155 28.94 17.57 17.67
N ILE A 156 28.36 17.13 18.80
CA ILE A 156 29.08 16.99 20.09
C ILE A 156 30.21 15.96 19.99
N GLU A 157 29.99 14.88 19.23
CA GLU A 157 31.01 13.87 18.96
C GLU A 157 32.19 14.43 18.12
N GLY A 158 32.05 15.64 17.55
CA GLY A 158 33.14 16.40 16.93
C GLY A 158 33.44 16.03 15.48
N ASP A 159 32.54 15.27 14.84
CA ASP A 159 32.82 14.68 13.53
C ASP A 159 32.47 15.58 12.34
N ILE A 160 31.56 16.55 12.49
CA ILE A 160 30.97 17.34 11.38
C ILE A 160 30.31 18.65 11.86
N SER A 161 30.07 19.58 10.93
CA SER A 161 29.31 20.82 11.20
C SER A 161 27.83 20.56 11.51
N PRO A 162 27.14 21.47 12.22
CA PRO A 162 25.70 21.34 12.50
C PRO A 162 24.82 21.12 11.28
N GLN A 163 25.09 21.82 10.19
CA GLN A 163 24.32 21.73 8.95
C GLN A 163 24.56 20.38 8.26
N GLU A 164 25.78 19.84 8.32
CA GLU A 164 26.08 18.49 7.84
C GLU A 164 25.38 17.42 8.70
N ALA A 165 25.42 17.55 10.03
CA ALA A 165 24.73 16.63 10.93
C ALA A 165 23.21 16.59 10.69
N LEU A 166 22.59 17.76 10.58
CA LEU A 166 21.16 17.86 10.29
C LEU A 166 20.83 17.25 8.92
N ARG A 167 21.65 17.52 7.89
CA ARG A 167 21.47 16.95 6.54
C ARG A 167 21.49 15.43 6.57
N GLU A 168 22.47 14.82 7.22
CA GLU A 168 22.61 13.37 7.26
C GLU A 168 21.44 12.69 7.98
N VAL A 169 21.07 13.20 9.16
CA VAL A 169 19.99 12.64 9.97
C VAL A 169 18.64 12.84 9.29
N ALA A 170 18.41 14.00 8.68
CA ALA A 170 17.21 14.22 7.85
C ALA A 170 17.18 13.31 6.63
N SER A 171 18.32 13.09 5.96
CA SER A 171 18.41 12.17 4.81
C SER A 171 18.06 10.73 5.22
N PHE A 172 18.55 10.28 6.38
CA PHE A 172 18.19 8.99 6.96
C PHE A 172 16.67 8.84 7.14
N TRP A 173 16.00 9.85 7.71
CA TRP A 173 14.56 9.82 7.91
C TRP A 173 13.76 9.98 6.62
N ALA A 174 14.26 10.74 5.64
CA ALA A 174 13.64 10.82 4.32
C ALA A 174 13.69 9.47 3.58
N GLU A 175 14.77 8.72 3.74
CA GLU A 175 14.88 7.38 3.17
C GLU A 175 13.92 6.39 3.83
N ARG A 176 13.81 6.44 5.16
CA ARG A 176 12.97 5.54 5.94
C ARG A 176 11.47 5.87 5.84
N GLY A 177 11.13 7.16 5.79
CA GLY A 177 9.77 7.64 5.91
C GLY A 177 9.25 7.67 7.34
N ILE A 178 8.03 8.19 7.50
CA ILE A 178 7.30 8.10 8.77
C ILE A 178 6.60 6.74 8.78
N PRO A 179 6.84 5.89 9.79
CA PRO A 179 6.15 4.61 9.87
C PRO A 179 4.64 4.77 10.01
N ALA A 180 3.89 4.02 9.21
CA ALA A 180 2.43 3.99 9.24
C ALA A 180 1.87 2.81 10.06
N LEU A 181 2.71 1.80 10.30
CA LEU A 181 2.42 0.69 11.21
C LEU A 181 3.72 0.30 11.94
N ILE A 182 3.59 0.02 13.24
CA ILE A 182 4.57 -0.73 14.01
C ILE A 182 3.91 -2.06 14.36
N ASP A 183 4.47 -3.16 13.86
CA ASP A 183 3.88 -4.48 14.11
C ASP A 183 4.28 -5.03 15.48
N ARG A 184 3.68 -6.17 15.87
CA ARG A 184 3.93 -6.82 17.16
C ARG A 184 5.39 -7.25 17.37
N ALA A 185 6.17 -7.42 16.29
CA ALA A 185 7.59 -7.75 16.35
C ALA A 185 8.48 -6.50 16.38
N GLY A 186 7.89 -5.30 16.47
CA GLY A 186 8.61 -4.02 16.46
C GLY A 186 9.06 -3.59 15.07
N ARG A 187 8.67 -4.28 14.00
CA ARG A 187 9.04 -3.86 12.64
C ARG A 187 8.25 -2.63 12.26
N GLN A 188 8.95 -1.64 11.76
CA GLN A 188 8.37 -0.40 11.25
C GLN A 188 8.07 -0.56 9.76
N TRP A 189 6.82 -0.34 9.40
CA TRP A 189 6.38 -0.36 8.02
C TRP A 189 6.22 1.08 7.52
N SER A 190 6.89 1.42 6.43
CA SER A 190 6.75 2.72 5.76
C SER A 190 5.31 2.96 5.32
N THR A 191 4.90 4.24 5.27
CA THR A 191 3.58 4.64 4.77
C THR A 191 3.27 4.04 3.40
N GLU A 192 4.18 4.20 2.44
CA GLU A 192 4.02 3.66 1.08
C GLU A 192 3.74 2.14 1.11
N ALA A 193 4.64 1.33 1.67
CA ALA A 193 4.46 -0.12 1.70
C ALA A 193 3.17 -0.57 2.41
N TYR A 194 2.86 0.00 3.58
CA TYR A 194 1.72 -0.46 4.39
C TYR A 194 0.39 0.02 3.84
N VAL A 195 0.26 1.31 3.52
CA VAL A 195 -1.01 1.87 3.01
C VAL A 195 -1.35 1.25 1.67
N ASN A 196 -0.40 1.15 0.72
CA ASN A 196 -0.69 0.50 -0.56
C ASN A 196 -1.13 -0.95 -0.37
N MET A 197 -0.45 -1.71 0.51
CA MET A 197 -0.85 -3.09 0.78
C MET A 197 -2.28 -3.15 1.36
N PHE A 198 -2.57 -2.31 2.35
CA PHE A 198 -3.84 -2.28 3.05
C PHE A 198 -5.00 -1.91 2.12
N VAL A 199 -4.92 -0.78 1.40
CA VAL A 199 -6.04 -0.30 0.57
C VAL A 199 -6.30 -1.26 -0.60
N ARG A 200 -5.24 -1.81 -1.21
CA ARG A 200 -5.39 -2.84 -2.27
C ARG A 200 -6.05 -4.09 -1.75
N THR A 201 -5.69 -4.50 -0.53
CA THR A 201 -6.31 -5.65 0.13
C THR A 201 -7.78 -5.37 0.41
N ALA A 202 -8.11 -4.17 0.92
CA ALA A 202 -9.48 -3.76 1.18
C ALA A 202 -10.36 -3.81 -0.07
N ALA A 203 -9.91 -3.20 -1.17
CA ALA A 203 -10.64 -3.26 -2.44
C ALA A 203 -10.76 -4.71 -2.95
N LYS A 204 -9.68 -5.49 -2.88
CA LYS A 204 -9.66 -6.85 -3.40
C LYS A 204 -10.56 -7.80 -2.60
N SER A 205 -10.49 -7.77 -1.27
CA SER A 205 -11.30 -8.63 -0.40
C SER A 205 -12.77 -8.28 -0.55
N THR A 206 -13.13 -6.99 -0.59
CA THR A 206 -14.50 -6.53 -0.84
C THR A 206 -15.03 -7.06 -2.18
N ALA A 207 -14.25 -6.97 -3.26
CA ALA A 207 -14.67 -7.49 -4.56
C ALA A 207 -14.91 -9.01 -4.54
N VAL A 208 -14.03 -9.76 -3.88
CA VAL A 208 -14.10 -11.22 -3.75
C VAL A 208 -15.29 -11.65 -2.91
N GLU A 209 -15.51 -11.01 -1.76
CA GLU A 209 -16.63 -11.33 -0.89
C GLU A 209 -17.98 -10.97 -1.52
N ALA A 210 -18.05 -9.86 -2.25
CA ALA A 210 -19.23 -9.51 -3.04
C ALA A 210 -19.55 -10.61 -4.08
N GLN A 211 -18.52 -11.18 -4.72
CA GLN A 211 -18.71 -12.30 -5.64
C GLN A 211 -19.16 -13.56 -4.93
N PHE A 212 -18.68 -13.84 -3.72
CA PHE A 212 -19.15 -14.97 -2.93
C PHE A 212 -20.62 -14.82 -2.54
N VAL A 213 -21.06 -13.64 -2.08
CA VAL A 213 -22.47 -13.35 -1.82
C VAL A 213 -23.31 -13.65 -3.06
N ARG A 214 -22.89 -13.15 -4.22
CA ARG A 214 -23.62 -13.44 -5.47
C ARG A 214 -23.55 -14.92 -5.85
N MET A 215 -22.43 -15.60 -5.66
CA MET A 215 -22.38 -17.05 -5.92
C MET A 215 -23.36 -17.82 -5.01
N ASP A 216 -23.55 -17.38 -3.76
CA ASP A 216 -24.52 -17.97 -2.84
C ASP A 216 -25.95 -17.71 -3.33
N ASP A 217 -26.27 -16.48 -3.74
CA ASP A 217 -27.59 -16.12 -4.30
C ASP A 217 -27.96 -16.95 -5.55
N TYR A 218 -26.97 -17.33 -6.37
CA TYR A 218 -27.16 -18.19 -7.55
C TYR A 218 -26.94 -19.70 -7.27
N GLY A 219 -26.66 -20.10 -6.02
CA GLY A 219 -26.38 -21.48 -5.65
C GLY A 219 -25.21 -22.10 -6.42
N ILE A 220 -24.10 -21.37 -6.56
CA ILE A 220 -22.89 -21.80 -7.28
C ILE A 220 -21.79 -22.12 -6.27
N ASP A 221 -21.46 -23.40 -6.12
CA ASP A 221 -20.41 -23.82 -5.18
C ASP A 221 -19.00 -23.78 -5.77
N LEU A 222 -18.87 -23.94 -7.09
CA LEU A 222 -17.57 -24.13 -7.72
C LEU A 222 -16.97 -22.82 -8.22
N ILE A 223 -15.67 -22.70 -8.05
CA ILE A 223 -14.88 -21.58 -8.55
C ILE A 223 -13.68 -22.07 -9.35
N GLU A 224 -13.38 -21.39 -10.45
CA GLU A 224 -12.11 -21.53 -11.17
C GLU A 224 -11.15 -20.42 -10.74
N VAL A 225 -9.95 -20.79 -10.31
CA VAL A 225 -8.90 -19.83 -9.96
C VAL A 225 -8.14 -19.45 -11.23
N SER A 226 -8.04 -18.15 -11.51
CA SER A 226 -7.25 -17.62 -12.62
C SER A 226 -5.78 -18.08 -12.58
N SER A 227 -5.10 -17.94 -13.72
CA SER A 227 -3.65 -18.11 -13.81
C SER A 227 -3.02 -16.84 -14.36
N HIS A 228 -1.88 -16.44 -13.80
CA HIS A 228 -1.04 -15.37 -14.33
C HIS A 228 0.44 -15.66 -14.06
N MET A 229 1.32 -15.12 -14.91
CA MET A 229 2.76 -15.20 -14.70
C MET A 229 3.18 -14.35 -13.50
N GLY A 230 4.20 -14.79 -12.76
CA GLY A 230 4.70 -14.09 -11.57
C GLY A 230 3.79 -14.19 -10.35
N ALA A 231 2.96 -15.25 -10.28
CA ALA A 231 2.24 -15.63 -9.08
C ALA A 231 3.20 -15.88 -7.91
N ARG A 232 2.75 -15.55 -6.70
CA ARG A 232 3.57 -15.75 -5.50
C ARG A 232 3.77 -17.23 -5.22
N PRO A 233 4.85 -17.63 -4.53
CA PRO A 233 5.13 -19.03 -4.21
C PRO A 233 3.96 -19.77 -3.53
N ARG A 234 3.22 -19.09 -2.63
CA ARG A 234 2.04 -19.68 -1.96
C ARG A 234 0.78 -19.73 -2.82
N CYS A 235 0.73 -19.02 -3.94
CA CYS A 235 -0.44 -19.00 -4.83
C CYS A 235 -0.23 -19.86 -6.08
N ALA A 236 1.02 -19.94 -6.57
CA ALA A 236 1.38 -20.63 -7.81
C ALA A 236 0.86 -22.08 -7.91
N PRO A 237 0.89 -22.91 -6.84
CA PRO A 237 0.40 -24.29 -6.92
C PRO A 237 -1.10 -24.43 -7.18
N TYR A 238 -1.88 -23.36 -6.99
CA TYR A 238 -3.35 -23.37 -7.03
C TYR A 238 -3.94 -22.72 -8.29
N GLN A 239 -3.09 -22.24 -9.19
CA GLN A 239 -3.51 -21.58 -10.44
C GLN A 239 -4.19 -22.56 -11.40
N GLY A 240 -5.22 -22.09 -12.11
CA GLY A 240 -5.85 -22.82 -13.21
C GLY A 240 -6.62 -24.06 -12.76
N LYS A 241 -7.07 -24.08 -11.51
CA LYS A 241 -7.77 -25.22 -10.91
C LYS A 241 -9.17 -24.81 -10.48
N ILE A 242 -10.07 -25.80 -10.48
CA ILE A 242 -11.45 -25.66 -10.03
C ILE A 242 -11.55 -26.21 -8.62
N TYR A 243 -12.19 -25.45 -7.73
CA TYR A 243 -12.36 -25.79 -6.33
C TYR A 243 -13.82 -25.69 -5.90
N SER A 244 -14.21 -26.51 -4.93
CA SER A 244 -15.49 -26.42 -4.22
C SER A 244 -15.35 -25.47 -3.03
N ARG A 245 -16.13 -24.40 -2.98
CA ARG A 245 -16.11 -23.43 -1.86
C ARG A 245 -16.55 -24.10 -0.55
N SER A 246 -17.63 -24.89 -0.60
CA SER A 246 -18.13 -25.65 0.55
C SER A 246 -17.27 -26.85 0.94
N GLY A 247 -16.46 -27.35 0.00
CA GLY A 247 -15.65 -28.56 0.16
C GLY A 247 -16.45 -29.87 0.12
N ARG A 248 -17.72 -29.82 -0.25
CA ARG A 248 -18.62 -30.99 -0.26
C ARG A 248 -18.76 -31.60 -1.65
N HIS A 249 -18.20 -30.98 -2.68
CA HIS A 249 -18.35 -31.46 -4.04
C HIS A 249 -17.54 -32.75 -4.28
N PRO A 250 -18.13 -33.82 -4.86
CA PRO A 250 -17.47 -35.13 -4.97
C PRO A 250 -16.27 -35.15 -5.92
N ARG A 251 -16.23 -34.26 -6.92
CA ARG A 251 -15.21 -34.26 -7.98
C ARG A 251 -14.13 -33.19 -7.85
N PHE A 252 -14.34 -32.18 -7.01
CA PHE A 252 -13.46 -31.02 -6.95
C PHE A 252 -12.90 -30.84 -5.54
N PRO A 253 -11.59 -30.56 -5.40
CA PRO A 253 -10.98 -30.38 -4.09
C PRO A 253 -11.61 -29.19 -3.34
N PRO A 254 -11.62 -29.24 -2.00
CA PRO A 254 -12.12 -28.13 -1.21
C PRO A 254 -11.23 -26.89 -1.39
N PHE A 255 -11.82 -25.71 -1.48
CA PHE A 255 -11.07 -24.46 -1.62
C PHE A 255 -10.19 -24.17 -0.40
N SER A 256 -10.59 -24.67 0.78
CA SER A 256 -9.80 -24.65 2.01
C SER A 256 -8.53 -25.52 1.97
N SER A 257 -8.35 -26.39 0.97
CA SER A 257 -7.07 -27.09 0.74
C SER A 257 -6.01 -26.21 0.06
N THR A 258 -6.37 -24.99 -0.33
CA THR A 258 -5.43 -24.01 -0.87
C THR A 258 -4.78 -23.17 0.24
N SER A 259 -4.00 -22.15 -0.12
CA SER A 259 -3.51 -21.15 0.83
C SER A 259 -4.53 -20.05 1.15
N TYR A 260 -5.78 -20.16 0.70
CA TYR A 260 -6.83 -19.21 1.06
C TYR A 260 -6.98 -19.07 2.58
N GLY A 261 -7.19 -17.83 3.05
CA GLY A 261 -7.25 -17.50 4.48
C GLY A 261 -5.88 -17.16 5.10
N GLU A 262 -4.77 -17.50 4.45
CA GLU A 262 -3.45 -17.03 4.86
C GLU A 262 -3.16 -15.62 4.31
N ALA A 263 -2.46 -14.77 5.08
CA ALA A 263 -2.13 -13.42 4.63
C ALA A 263 -1.39 -13.41 3.27
N ALA A 264 -0.36 -14.25 3.10
CA ALA A 264 0.40 -14.36 1.85
C ALA A 264 -0.20 -15.36 0.83
N GLY A 265 -1.37 -15.92 1.14
CA GLY A 265 -2.00 -16.98 0.38
C GLY A 265 -2.87 -16.48 -0.78
N LEU A 266 -3.61 -17.41 -1.37
CA LEU A 266 -4.54 -17.13 -2.46
C LEU A 266 -5.62 -16.14 -2.00
N LEU A 267 -5.89 -15.10 -2.81
CA LEU A 267 -6.77 -13.97 -2.48
C LEU A 267 -6.37 -13.14 -1.25
N GLY A 268 -5.20 -13.40 -0.64
CA GLY A 268 -4.66 -12.61 0.46
C GLY A 268 -4.00 -11.29 0.01
N ILE A 269 -3.23 -10.66 0.91
CA ILE A 269 -2.60 -9.35 0.69
C ILE A 269 -1.78 -9.35 -0.60
N ASN A 270 -1.85 -8.33 -1.45
CA ASN A 270 -1.08 -8.27 -2.71
C ASN A 270 -1.25 -9.47 -3.69
N CYS A 271 -2.32 -10.27 -3.57
CA CYS A 271 -2.63 -11.35 -4.50
C CYS A 271 -3.21 -10.79 -5.82
N GLY A 272 -2.72 -11.26 -6.96
CA GLY A 272 -3.24 -10.90 -8.28
C GLY A 272 -4.38 -11.78 -8.79
N HIS A 273 -4.65 -12.91 -8.11
CA HIS A 273 -5.62 -13.90 -8.59
C HIS A 273 -7.05 -13.39 -8.55
N GLN A 274 -7.79 -13.72 -9.59
CA GLN A 274 -9.25 -13.65 -9.64
C GLN A 274 -9.83 -15.06 -9.54
N ILE A 275 -11.09 -15.12 -9.11
CA ILE A 275 -11.91 -16.33 -9.10
C ILE A 275 -13.04 -16.18 -10.10
N TYR A 276 -13.51 -17.26 -10.70
CA TYR A 276 -14.64 -17.21 -11.62
C TYR A 276 -15.68 -18.24 -11.20
N PRO A 277 -16.98 -17.91 -11.15
CA PRO A 277 -18.01 -18.90 -10.94
C PRO A 277 -17.90 -20.02 -11.99
N TYR A 278 -17.94 -21.27 -11.56
CA TYR A 278 -17.90 -22.43 -12.44
C TYR A 278 -19.21 -23.22 -12.31
N ILE A 279 -19.90 -23.44 -13.43
CA ILE A 279 -21.15 -24.19 -13.49
C ILE A 279 -20.88 -25.46 -14.30
N GLU A 280 -21.04 -26.63 -13.68
CA GLU A 280 -20.81 -27.88 -14.40
C GLU A 280 -21.74 -28.01 -15.62
N GLY A 281 -21.20 -28.52 -16.73
CA GLY A 281 -21.95 -28.67 -17.98
C GLY A 281 -22.18 -27.37 -18.76
N VAL A 282 -21.88 -26.21 -18.19
CA VAL A 282 -22.06 -24.89 -18.83
C VAL A 282 -20.72 -24.15 -18.98
N SER A 283 -19.93 -24.10 -17.91
CA SER A 283 -18.62 -23.45 -17.93
C SER A 283 -17.57 -24.32 -18.63
N VAL A 284 -16.71 -23.67 -19.40
CA VAL A 284 -15.50 -24.26 -19.95
C VAL A 284 -14.31 -23.72 -19.15
N LYS A 285 -13.46 -24.60 -18.65
CA LYS A 285 -12.22 -24.25 -17.96
C LYS A 285 -11.35 -23.38 -18.89
N ARG A 286 -10.90 -22.22 -18.40
CA ARG A 286 -10.17 -21.22 -19.20
C ARG A 286 -8.69 -21.14 -18.86
N TYR A 287 -8.30 -21.54 -17.65
CA TYR A 287 -6.97 -21.29 -17.14
C TYR A 287 -6.17 -22.56 -16.94
N GLU A 288 -4.90 -22.51 -17.36
CA GLU A 288 -3.91 -23.55 -17.08
C GLU A 288 -2.78 -22.99 -16.21
N PRO A 289 -2.11 -23.81 -15.39
CA PRO A 289 -0.98 -23.35 -14.59
C PRO A 289 0.22 -23.01 -15.48
N TYR A 290 0.99 -21.99 -15.07
CA TYR A 290 2.24 -21.62 -15.73
C TYR A 290 3.42 -22.49 -15.26
N PRO A 291 4.48 -22.67 -16.08
CA PRO A 291 5.71 -23.33 -15.66
C PRO A 291 6.32 -22.66 -14.41
N MET A 292 6.56 -23.46 -13.36
CA MET A 292 6.95 -22.94 -12.04
C MET A 292 8.24 -22.10 -12.09
N ARG A 293 9.24 -22.56 -12.85
CA ARG A 293 10.54 -21.87 -12.98
C ARG A 293 10.42 -20.48 -13.59
N GLU A 294 9.63 -20.34 -14.65
CA GLU A 294 9.40 -19.05 -15.32
C GLU A 294 8.59 -18.11 -14.42
N ASN A 295 7.58 -18.66 -13.75
CA ASN A 295 6.78 -17.94 -12.78
C ASN A 295 7.64 -17.34 -11.66
N ASP A 296 8.54 -18.13 -11.08
CA ASP A 296 9.42 -17.69 -10.01
C ASP A 296 10.38 -16.60 -10.46
N LEU A 297 10.94 -16.72 -11.67
CA LEU A 297 11.79 -15.69 -12.25
C LEU A 297 11.04 -14.36 -12.40
N VAL A 298 9.85 -14.37 -12.98
CA VAL A 298 9.04 -13.16 -13.16
C VAL A 298 8.62 -12.57 -11.80
N TYR A 299 8.29 -13.41 -10.82
CA TYR A 299 7.97 -12.97 -9.48
C TYR A 299 9.16 -12.27 -8.81
N GLN A 300 10.36 -12.85 -8.88
CA GLN A 300 11.59 -12.27 -8.33
C GLN A 300 11.96 -10.95 -9.00
N GLN A 301 11.89 -10.88 -10.33
CA GLN A 301 12.12 -9.64 -11.05
C GLN A 301 11.11 -8.55 -10.66
N SER A 302 9.83 -8.91 -10.43
CA SER A 302 8.84 -7.96 -9.92
C SER A 302 9.18 -7.43 -8.51
N GLN A 303 9.77 -8.25 -7.63
CA GLN A 303 10.23 -7.80 -6.31
C GLN A 303 11.39 -6.81 -6.45
N ARG A 304 12.36 -7.11 -7.33
CA ARG A 304 13.51 -6.24 -7.61
C ARG A 304 13.06 -4.91 -8.20
N GLN A 305 12.11 -4.92 -9.14
CA GLN A 305 11.53 -3.69 -9.68
C GLN A 305 10.91 -2.83 -8.57
N ARG A 306 10.06 -3.43 -7.72
CA ARG A 306 9.44 -2.71 -6.59
C ARG A 306 10.46 -2.14 -5.62
N TYR A 307 11.57 -2.83 -5.40
CA TYR A 307 12.67 -2.30 -4.59
C TYR A 307 13.27 -1.03 -5.20
N PHE A 308 13.52 -1.00 -6.51
CA PHE A 308 14.01 0.21 -7.18
C PHE A 308 12.97 1.34 -7.20
N GLU A 309 11.69 1.03 -7.42
CA GLU A 309 10.57 1.99 -7.33
C GLU A 309 10.57 2.71 -5.96
N ARG A 310 10.64 1.93 -4.86
CA ARG A 310 10.73 2.48 -3.50
C ARG A 310 11.94 3.38 -3.28
N ARG A 311 13.10 3.00 -3.80
CA ARG A 311 14.32 3.83 -3.67
C ARG A 311 14.17 5.16 -4.43
N ILE A 312 13.59 5.14 -5.63
CA ILE A 312 13.34 6.37 -6.38
C ILE A 312 12.41 7.30 -5.58
N ARG A 313 11.33 6.76 -5.02
CA ARG A 313 10.41 7.52 -4.16
C ARG A 313 11.12 8.10 -2.94
N ALA A 314 11.90 7.29 -2.23
CA ALA A 314 12.71 7.73 -1.10
C ALA A 314 13.62 8.92 -1.43
N ALA A 315 14.30 8.88 -2.60
CA ALA A 315 15.15 10.00 -3.02
C ALA A 315 14.35 11.26 -3.40
N LYS A 316 13.14 11.12 -3.95
CA LYS A 316 12.26 12.27 -4.19
C LYS A 316 11.81 12.92 -2.88
N ARG A 317 11.45 12.13 -1.87
CA ARG A 317 11.10 12.65 -0.54
C ARG A 317 12.28 13.37 0.10
N GLU A 318 13.48 12.82 -0.04
CA GLU A 318 14.74 13.44 0.43
C GLU A 318 14.96 14.81 -0.22
N VAL A 319 14.77 14.96 -1.53
CA VAL A 319 14.85 16.28 -2.20
C VAL A 319 13.90 17.30 -1.57
N GLU A 320 12.64 16.93 -1.33
CA GLU A 320 11.66 17.84 -0.73
C GLU A 320 11.97 18.16 0.75
N MET A 321 12.50 17.18 1.49
CA MET A 321 12.93 17.39 2.87
C MET A 321 14.12 18.36 2.95
N MET A 322 15.11 18.23 2.06
CA MET A 322 16.26 19.14 1.99
C MET A 322 15.84 20.57 1.58
N LYS A 323 14.88 20.70 0.66
CA LYS A 323 14.27 22.00 0.33
C LYS A 323 13.62 22.65 1.55
N ALA A 324 12.88 21.87 2.34
CA ALA A 324 12.23 22.36 3.56
C ALA A 324 13.24 22.79 4.65
N LEU A 325 14.40 22.13 4.71
CA LEU A 325 15.53 22.56 5.55
C LEU A 325 16.22 23.83 5.02
N GLY A 326 16.04 24.17 3.75
CA GLY A 326 16.77 25.25 3.09
C GLY A 326 18.23 24.91 2.79
N ASP A 327 18.58 23.63 2.77
CA ASP A 327 19.93 23.12 2.54
C ASP A 327 20.17 22.87 1.04
N GLN A 328 20.78 23.85 0.37
CA GLN A 328 21.02 23.79 -1.08
C GLN A 328 21.96 22.65 -1.48
N GLU A 329 22.96 22.36 -0.63
CA GLU A 329 23.90 21.27 -0.87
C GLU A 329 23.21 19.92 -0.69
N GLY A 330 22.40 19.76 0.36
CA GLY A 330 21.54 18.59 0.55
C GLY A 330 20.60 18.36 -0.64
N VAL A 331 20.00 19.42 -1.19
CA VAL A 331 19.17 19.32 -2.40
C VAL A 331 19.97 18.81 -3.59
N ARG A 332 21.19 19.33 -3.80
CA ARG A 332 22.07 18.89 -4.91
C ARG A 332 22.40 17.40 -4.78
N LEU A 333 22.86 16.96 -3.62
CA LEU A 333 23.22 15.56 -3.34
C LEU A 333 22.02 14.62 -3.49
N ALA A 334 20.85 15.00 -2.97
CA ALA A 334 19.63 14.20 -3.09
C ALA A 334 19.16 14.08 -4.56
N GLN A 335 19.34 15.13 -5.39
CA GLN A 335 19.05 15.07 -6.81
C GLN A 335 20.02 14.16 -7.59
N GLU A 336 21.30 14.15 -7.24
CA GLU A 336 22.28 13.22 -7.83
C GLU A 336 21.90 11.77 -7.53
N LYS A 337 21.63 11.47 -6.26
CA LYS A 337 21.13 10.17 -5.80
C LYS A 337 19.84 9.74 -6.49
N LEU A 338 18.92 10.67 -6.76
CA LEU A 338 17.71 10.39 -7.53
C LEU A 338 18.05 9.97 -8.98
N ARG A 339 18.96 10.68 -9.65
CA ARG A 339 19.39 10.37 -11.02
C ARG A 339 20.05 9.00 -11.10
N GLU A 340 20.89 8.66 -10.13
CA GLU A 340 21.53 7.34 -10.01
C GLU A 340 20.49 6.22 -9.84
N ARG A 341 19.55 6.37 -8.90
CA ARG A 341 18.49 5.38 -8.66
C ARG A 341 17.61 5.17 -9.89
N GLN A 342 17.31 6.25 -10.63
CA GLN A 342 16.60 6.15 -11.90
C GLN A 342 17.44 5.47 -13.01
N ALA A 343 18.76 5.66 -13.03
CA ALA A 343 19.65 4.98 -13.96
C ALA A 343 19.71 3.46 -13.70
N VAL A 344 19.75 3.06 -12.43
CA VAL A 344 19.67 1.65 -12.01
C VAL A 344 18.34 1.04 -12.47
N MET A 345 17.21 1.73 -12.25
CA MET A 345 15.91 1.28 -12.75
C MET A 345 15.90 1.10 -14.27
N ARG A 346 16.39 2.09 -15.03
CA ARG A 346 16.45 2.00 -16.51
C ARG A 346 17.27 0.79 -16.96
N SER A 347 18.41 0.53 -16.30
CA SER A 347 19.28 -0.60 -16.62
C SER A 347 18.60 -1.93 -16.33
N PHE A 348 17.95 -2.06 -15.16
CA PHE A 348 17.19 -3.26 -14.80
C PHE A 348 16.03 -3.54 -15.75
N ILE A 349 15.31 -2.50 -16.17
CA ILE A 349 14.22 -2.61 -17.15
C ILE A 349 14.75 -3.07 -18.51
N LYS A 350 15.88 -2.51 -18.97
CA LYS A 350 16.55 -2.94 -20.21
C LYS A 350 17.01 -4.40 -20.15
N GLU A 351 17.57 -4.83 -19.02
CA GLU A 351 18.06 -6.20 -18.82
C GLU A 351 16.91 -7.22 -18.79
N THR A 352 15.80 -6.89 -18.12
CA THR A 352 14.70 -7.84 -17.87
C THR A 352 13.56 -7.75 -18.87
N GLY A 353 13.48 -6.70 -19.69
CA GLY A 353 12.38 -6.43 -20.61
C GLY A 353 11.05 -6.06 -19.92
N ARG A 354 11.06 -5.82 -18.60
CA ARG A 354 9.85 -5.50 -17.84
C ARG A 354 9.33 -4.10 -18.15
N THR A 355 8.04 -3.88 -18.00
CA THR A 355 7.46 -2.53 -18.13
C THR A 355 7.78 -1.68 -16.90
N ARG A 356 8.41 -0.52 -17.13
CA ARG A 356 8.63 0.48 -16.08
C ARG A 356 7.30 1.11 -15.65
N ARG A 357 7.10 1.22 -14.34
CA ARG A 357 5.85 1.73 -13.74
C ARG A 357 6.09 3.12 -13.14
N TYR A 358 5.98 4.16 -13.96
CA TYR A 358 6.19 5.55 -13.53
C TYR A 358 5.17 6.01 -12.48
N ASP A 359 3.96 5.44 -12.51
CA ASP A 359 2.92 5.59 -11.49
C ASP A 359 3.47 5.31 -10.09
N ARG A 360 4.27 4.23 -9.96
CA ARG A 360 4.83 3.77 -8.68
C ARG A 360 6.11 4.49 -8.26
N GLU A 361 6.57 5.46 -9.04
CA GLU A 361 7.74 6.26 -8.72
C GLU A 361 7.37 7.66 -8.20
N ARG A 362 6.10 8.05 -8.25
CA ARG A 362 5.61 9.37 -7.81
C ARG A 362 5.54 9.43 -6.28
N ILE A 363 5.60 10.65 -5.73
CA ILE A 363 5.44 10.89 -4.28
C ILE A 363 4.19 11.71 -3.96
N VAL A 364 3.68 12.43 -4.97
CA VAL A 364 2.39 13.12 -5.08
C VAL A 364 2.10 13.24 -6.58
#